data_AF-A0A1F8P1P6-F1
#
_entry.id   AF-A0A1F8P1P6-F1
#
_cell.length_a   1.000
_cell.length_b   1.000
_cell.length_c   1.000
_cell.angle_alpha   90.00
_cell.angle_beta   90.00
_cell.angle_gamma   90.00
#
_symmetry.space_group_name_H-M   'P 1'
#
loop_
_entity.id
_entity.type
_entity.pdbx_description
1 polymer ?
#
loop_
_entity_poly.entity_id
_entity_poly.type
_entity_poly.pdbx_seq_one_letter_code
_entity_poly.pdbx_strand_id
1 'polypeptide(L)'
;MDQIPMSGNGIEPIVVYMVKRHPLESIYDMTPFRWLHMDNGFQKELRGYIGLFDPNQLSILVDECPAGPAWSQLMDGLLSGRIQTIITHLAPLTSGQRQQLIGVCAYSGAKLVTPGDGGRNSIPVLSHT
;
A
#
# COMPACT_ATOMS: atom_id res chain seq x y z
N MET A 1 1.42 17.49 -35.94
CA MET A 1 0.73 16.26 -35.52
C MET A 1 1.50 15.74 -34.33
N ASP A 2 1.15 16.28 -33.17
CA ASP A 2 1.82 16.03 -31.91
C ASP A 2 1.51 14.61 -31.44
N GLN A 3 2.58 13.86 -31.21
CA GLN A 3 2.52 12.58 -30.53
C GLN A 3 2.20 12.86 -29.06
N ILE A 4 1.02 12.44 -28.62
CA ILE A 4 0.65 12.38 -27.21
C ILE A 4 1.63 11.39 -26.57
N PRO A 5 2.46 11.79 -25.59
CA PRO A 5 3.23 10.82 -24.82
C PRO A 5 2.23 10.01 -24.00
N MET A 6 1.99 8.77 -24.42
CA MET A 6 1.37 7.75 -23.57
C MET A 6 2.14 7.74 -22.26
N SER A 7 1.46 8.11 -21.18
CA SER A 7 2.06 8.28 -19.86
C SER A 7 2.71 6.97 -19.41
N GLY A 8 4.03 7.03 -19.25
CA GLY A 8 4.91 6.14 -18.49
C GLY A 8 4.52 4.68 -18.37
N ASN A 9 5.23 3.82 -19.11
CA ASN A 9 5.48 2.44 -18.69
C ASN A 9 6.52 2.43 -17.54
N GLY A 10 6.26 3.23 -16.51
CA GLY A 10 7.10 3.41 -15.34
C GLY A 10 6.80 2.30 -14.35
N ILE A 11 7.69 1.33 -14.26
CA ILE A 11 7.57 0.26 -13.28
C ILE A 11 8.01 0.83 -11.93
N GLU A 12 7.06 1.37 -11.18
CA GLU A 12 7.32 2.05 -9.90
C GLU A 12 7.60 1.05 -8.77
N PRO A 13 8.56 1.31 -7.85
CA PRO A 13 8.77 0.49 -6.67
C PRO A 13 7.54 0.45 -5.76
N ILE A 14 6.98 -0.75 -5.56
CA ILE A 14 5.78 -1.01 -4.77
C ILE A 14 6.15 -1.68 -3.46
N VAL A 15 5.66 -1.13 -2.35
CA VAL A 15 5.80 -1.73 -1.03
C VAL A 15 4.44 -2.08 -0.46
N VAL A 16 4.27 -3.35 -0.10
CA VAL A 16 3.12 -3.80 0.69
C VAL A 16 3.55 -3.79 2.16
N TYR A 17 2.95 -2.91 2.95
CA TYR A 17 3.18 -2.89 4.40
C TYR A 17 2.07 -3.63 5.13
N MET A 18 2.43 -4.60 5.95
CA MET A 18 1.51 -5.46 6.68
C MET A 18 1.80 -5.41 8.17
N VAL A 19 0.73 -5.36 8.96
CA VAL A 19 0.77 -5.58 10.40
C VAL A 19 0.04 -6.89 10.67
N LYS A 20 0.74 -7.86 11.28
CA LYS A 20 0.18 -9.19 11.52
C LYS A 20 -0.88 -9.24 12.60
N ARG A 21 -0.79 -8.36 13.61
CA ARG A 21 -1.75 -8.29 14.72
C ARG A 21 -2.47 -6.96 14.76
N HIS A 22 -3.79 -7.00 14.80
CA HIS A 22 -4.57 -5.80 15.03
C HIS A 22 -4.43 -5.37 16.50
N PRO A 23 -4.31 -4.08 16.84
CA PRO A 23 -4.22 -3.62 18.23
C PRO A 23 -5.44 -3.98 19.10
N LEU A 24 -6.56 -4.29 18.47
CA LEU A 24 -7.81 -4.69 19.11
C LEU A 24 -8.03 -6.22 19.13
N GLU A 25 -7.10 -7.00 18.56
CA GLU A 25 -7.16 -8.46 18.69
C GLU A 25 -6.98 -8.84 20.15
N SER A 26 -7.87 -9.71 20.63
CA SER A 26 -7.71 -10.34 21.93
C SER A 26 -6.41 -11.16 21.92
N ILE A 27 -5.62 -11.09 22.98
CA ILE A 27 -4.48 -11.99 23.21
C ILE A 27 -4.86 -13.49 23.19
N TYR A 28 -6.17 -13.80 23.24
CA TYR A 28 -6.72 -15.15 23.11
C TYR A 28 -7.11 -15.54 21.68
N ASP A 29 -7.25 -14.56 20.76
CA ASP A 29 -7.46 -14.82 19.35
C ASP A 29 -6.11 -15.07 18.68
N MET A 30 -5.82 -16.33 18.38
CA MET A 30 -4.59 -16.73 17.67
C MET A 30 -4.67 -16.49 16.15
N THR A 31 -5.78 -15.97 15.65
CA THR A 31 -5.95 -15.72 14.21
C THR A 31 -5.38 -14.34 13.88
N PRO A 32 -4.30 -14.23 13.08
CA PRO A 32 -3.70 -12.95 12.75
C PRO A 32 -4.64 -12.12 11.87
N PHE A 33 -4.62 -10.80 12.08
CA PHE A 33 -5.26 -9.83 11.19
C PHE A 33 -4.78 -10.03 9.76
N ARG A 34 -5.66 -10.55 8.92
CA ARG A 34 -5.32 -10.90 7.53
C ARG A 34 -6.22 -10.13 6.56
N TRP A 35 -5.73 -8.99 6.11
CA TRP A 35 -6.37 -8.23 5.02
C TRP A 35 -5.88 -8.65 3.64
N LEU A 36 -4.75 -9.36 3.55
CA LEU A 36 -4.17 -9.86 2.31
C LEU A 36 -3.67 -11.30 2.52
N HIS A 37 -4.04 -12.21 1.62
CA HIS A 37 -3.63 -13.60 1.70
C HIS A 37 -2.24 -13.75 1.09
N MET A 38 -1.22 -14.01 1.92
CA MET A 38 0.16 -14.21 1.47
C MET A 38 0.42 -15.61 0.87
N ASP A 39 -0.62 -16.40 0.66
CA ASP A 39 -0.57 -17.74 0.09
C ASP A 39 -0.75 -17.69 -1.45
N ASN A 40 -1.18 -18.81 -2.05
CA ASN A 40 -1.45 -18.96 -3.49
C ASN A 40 -2.65 -18.10 -3.92
N GLY A 41 -2.47 -16.79 -3.95
CA GLY A 41 -3.51 -15.80 -4.21
C GLY A 41 -2.99 -14.36 -4.12
N PHE A 42 -1.92 -14.14 -3.35
CA PHE A 42 -1.33 -12.83 -3.07
C PHE A 42 -1.20 -11.91 -4.29
N GLN A 43 -0.52 -12.35 -5.35
CA GLN A 43 -0.32 -11.50 -6.52
C GLN A 43 -1.62 -11.19 -7.26
N LYS A 44 -2.58 -12.13 -7.28
CA LYS A 44 -3.88 -11.93 -7.91
C LYS A 44 -4.71 -10.92 -7.13
N GLU A 45 -4.73 -11.05 -5.81
CA GLU A 45 -5.40 -10.11 -4.91
C GLU A 45 -4.77 -8.72 -5.01
N LEU A 46 -3.43 -8.65 -5.04
CA LEU A 46 -2.70 -7.39 -5.19
C LEU A 46 -2.98 -6.70 -6.52
N ARG A 47 -3.05 -7.46 -7.62
CA ARG A 47 -3.47 -6.93 -8.94
C ARG A 47 -4.88 -6.34 -8.90
N GLY A 48 -5.76 -6.85 -8.03
CA GLY A 48 -7.09 -6.28 -7.81
C GLY A 48 -7.04 -4.85 -7.24
N TYR A 49 -6.00 -4.51 -6.47
CA TYR A 49 -5.87 -3.19 -5.84
C TYR A 49 -5.10 -2.18 -6.68
N ILE A 50 -4.04 -2.62 -7.38
CA ILE A 50 -3.11 -1.71 -8.07
C ILE A 50 -2.98 -1.96 -9.58
N GLY A 51 -3.70 -2.94 -10.13
CA GLY A 51 -3.59 -3.29 -11.53
C GLY A 51 -2.33 -4.11 -11.83
N LEU A 52 -1.82 -4.00 -13.05
CA LEU A 52 -0.60 -4.69 -13.47
C LEU A 52 0.63 -4.06 -12.79
N PHE A 53 1.54 -4.92 -12.32
CA PHE A 53 2.81 -4.51 -11.73
C PHE A 53 3.91 -5.52 -12.07
N ASP A 54 5.17 -5.11 -11.97
CA ASP A 54 6.33 -6.01 -12.06
C ASP A 54 6.60 -6.63 -10.69
N PRO A 55 6.53 -7.97 -10.56
CA PRO A 55 6.85 -8.65 -9.32
C PRO A 55 8.27 -8.39 -8.80
N ASN A 56 9.22 -8.00 -9.66
CA ASN A 56 10.60 -7.70 -9.24
C ASN A 56 10.73 -6.34 -8.54
N GLN A 57 9.74 -5.45 -8.70
CA GLN A 57 9.68 -4.15 -8.04
C GLN A 57 8.81 -4.19 -6.78
N LEU A 58 8.29 -5.38 -6.42
CA LEU A 58 7.46 -5.58 -5.25
C LEU A 58 8.31 -5.96 -4.04
N SER A 59 8.21 -5.18 -2.98
CA SER A 59 8.75 -5.53 -1.66
C SER A 59 7.63 -5.64 -0.64
N ILE A 60 7.82 -6.52 0.35
CA ILE A 60 6.84 -6.75 1.41
C ILE A 60 7.53 -6.46 2.74
N LEU A 61 6.96 -5.53 3.49
CA LEU A 61 7.40 -5.14 4.82
C LEU A 61 6.36 -5.59 5.82
N VAL A 62 6.77 -6.36 6.83
CA VAL A 62 5.84 -6.96 7.79
C VAL A 62 6.31 -6.66 9.21
N ASP A 63 5.41 -6.10 10.02
CA ASP A 63 5.59 -5.98 11.45
C ASP A 63 4.62 -6.90 12.21
N GLU A 64 5.05 -7.39 13.37
CA GLU A 64 4.17 -8.10 14.31
C GLU A 64 3.12 -7.16 14.91
N CYS A 65 3.53 -5.95 15.30
CA CYS A 65 2.70 -4.89 15.85
C CYS A 65 2.89 -3.59 15.06
N PRO A 66 1.91 -2.67 15.03
CA PRO A 66 2.05 -1.40 14.31
C PRO A 66 3.28 -0.60 14.74
N ALA A 67 3.95 0.04 13.78
CA ALA A 67 5.18 0.79 14.00
C ALA A 67 6.35 -0.04 14.58
N GLY A 68 6.49 -1.29 14.14
CA GLY A 68 7.65 -2.12 14.43
C GLY A 68 8.88 -1.77 13.56
N PRO A 69 9.90 -2.63 13.51
CA PRO A 69 11.12 -2.38 12.74
C PRO A 69 10.91 -2.11 11.24
N ALA A 70 9.92 -2.74 10.61
CA ALA A 70 9.60 -2.52 9.20
C ALA A 70 8.98 -1.14 8.95
N TRP A 71 8.35 -0.52 9.94
CA TRP A 71 7.87 0.86 9.84
C TRP A 71 9.00 1.87 9.64
N SER A 72 10.12 1.73 10.35
CA SER A 72 11.26 2.63 10.13
C SER A 72 11.78 2.51 8.69
N GLN A 73 11.89 1.27 8.18
CA GLN A 73 12.31 1.02 6.81
C GLN A 73 11.34 1.62 5.79
N LEU A 74 10.04 1.55 6.07
CA LEU A 74 9.00 2.18 5.25
C LEU A 74 9.16 3.71 5.21
N MET A 75 9.30 4.34 6.38
CA MET A 75 9.46 5.79 6.48
C MET A 75 10.74 6.26 5.77
N ASP A 76 11.86 5.58 6.01
CA ASP A 76 13.14 5.90 5.37
C ASP A 76 13.08 5.71 3.86
N GLY A 77 12.43 4.64 3.38
CA GLY A 77 12.22 4.38 1.97
C GLY A 77 11.37 5.45 1.28
N LEU A 78 10.32 5.94 1.94
CA LEU A 78 9.49 7.04 1.44
C LEU A 78 10.25 8.36 1.39
N LEU A 79 10.90 8.73 2.49
CA LEU A 79 11.62 9.99 2.60
C LEU A 79 12.82 10.06 1.64
N SER A 80 13.41 8.91 1.30
CA SER A 80 14.49 8.81 0.30
C SER A 80 14.00 8.64 -1.14
N GLY A 81 12.68 8.57 -1.38
CA GLY A 81 12.10 8.38 -2.72
C GLY A 81 12.30 6.99 -3.33
N ARG A 82 12.79 6.02 -2.54
CA ARG A 82 12.96 4.61 -2.97
C ARG A 82 11.64 3.85 -3.05
N ILE A 83 10.60 4.36 -2.39
CA ILE A 83 9.26 3.80 -2.40
C ILE A 83 8.34 4.82 -3.08
N GLN A 84 7.68 4.39 -4.15
CA GLN A 84 6.78 5.24 -4.93
C GLN A 84 5.31 4.87 -4.73
N THR A 85 5.02 3.60 -4.43
CA THR A 85 3.67 3.15 -4.09
C THR A 85 3.70 2.33 -2.81
N ILE A 86 2.78 2.63 -1.88
CA ILE A 86 2.54 1.86 -0.67
C ILE A 86 1.13 1.31 -0.68
N ILE A 87 1.00 0.03 -0.34
CA ILE A 87 -0.27 -0.65 -0.18
C ILE A 87 -0.35 -1.12 1.26
N THR A 88 -1.33 -0.62 2.02
CA THR A 88 -1.47 -0.98 3.44
C THR A 88 -2.90 -0.78 3.94
N HIS A 89 -3.32 -1.63 4.87
CA HIS A 89 -4.55 -1.44 5.61
C HIS A 89 -4.32 -0.49 6.78
N LEU A 90 -5.12 0.58 6.89
CA LEU A 90 -4.93 1.60 7.91
C LEU A 90 -5.50 1.22 9.28
N ALA A 91 -6.44 0.28 9.38
CA ALA A 91 -7.10 -0.03 10.66
C ALA A 91 -6.15 -0.47 11.79
N PRO A 92 -5.10 -1.28 11.54
CA PRO A 92 -4.12 -1.61 12.57
C PRO A 92 -3.32 -0.39 13.07
N LEU A 93 -3.28 0.71 12.32
CA LEU A 93 -2.47 1.87 12.67
C LEU A 93 -3.24 2.80 13.62
N THR A 94 -2.54 3.35 14.61
CA THR A 94 -3.08 4.42 15.45
C THR A 94 -3.36 5.68 14.62
N SER A 95 -4.19 6.59 15.12
CA SER A 95 -4.46 7.86 14.42
C SER A 95 -3.18 8.66 14.13
N GLY A 96 -2.21 8.65 15.05
CA GLY A 96 -0.90 9.30 14.84
C GLY A 96 -0.09 8.65 13.72
N GLN A 97 -0.03 7.31 13.69
CA GLN A 97 0.67 6.56 12.64
C GLN A 97 0.02 6.75 11.26
N ARG A 98 -1.32 6.78 11.20
CA ARG A 98 -2.06 7.07 9.96
C ARG A 98 -1.71 8.46 9.43
N GLN A 99 -1.76 9.47 10.28
CA GLN A 99 -1.43 10.86 9.90
C GLN A 99 0.03 10.99 9.48
N GLN A 100 0.95 10.32 10.18
CA GLN A 100 2.36 10.27 9.78
C GLN A 100 2.53 9.68 8.38
N LEU A 101 1.95 8.51 8.12
CA LEU A 101 2.07 7.86 6.80
C LEU A 101 1.46 8.73 5.69
N ILE A 102 0.26 9.28 5.91
CA ILE A 102 -0.39 10.18 4.94
C ILE A 102 0.48 11.40 4.68
N GLY A 103 1.01 12.03 5.72
CA GLY A 103 1.88 13.21 5.60
C GLY A 103 3.18 12.91 4.86
N VAL A 104 3.83 11.79 5.15
CA VAL A 104 5.08 11.39 4.48
C VAL A 104 4.84 11.02 3.01
N CYS A 105 3.73 10.32 2.70
CA CYS A 105 3.35 10.05 1.31
C CYS A 105 3.06 11.34 0.54
N ALA A 106 2.32 12.28 1.13
CA ALA A 106 2.03 13.58 0.52
C ALA A 106 3.32 14.40 0.29
N TYR A 107 4.26 14.35 1.22
CA TYR A 107 5.54 15.05 1.11
C TYR A 107 6.46 14.45 0.03
N SER A 108 6.57 13.13 -0.01
CA SER A 108 7.45 12.40 -0.95
C SER A 108 6.86 12.24 -2.35
N GLY A 109 5.56 12.49 -2.53
CA GLY A 109 4.84 12.21 -3.76
C GLY A 109 4.50 10.73 -3.95
N ALA A 110 4.75 9.89 -2.94
CA ALA A 110 4.41 8.47 -3.00
C ALA A 110 2.89 8.24 -2.94
N LYS A 111 2.41 7.28 -3.73
CA LYS A 111 1.01 6.87 -3.77
C LYS A 111 0.68 5.97 -2.57
N LEU A 112 -0.32 6.34 -1.78
CA LEU A 112 -0.86 5.50 -0.72
C LEU A 112 -2.15 4.82 -1.20
N VAL A 113 -2.18 3.49 -1.20
CA VAL A 113 -3.32 2.65 -1.59
C VAL A 113 -3.80 1.91 -0.35
N THR A 114 -5.09 2.05 -0.03
CA THR A 114 -5.69 1.39 1.15
C THR A 114 -6.81 0.42 0.73
N PRO A 115 -6.73 -0.87 1.11
CA PRO A 115 -7.70 -1.91 0.75
C PRO A 115 -9.11 -1.73 1.33
N GLY A 116 -9.32 -0.75 2.21
CA GLY A 116 -10.63 -0.43 2.79
C GLY A 116 -11.54 0.42 1.89
N ASP A 117 -11.03 0.93 0.76
CA ASP A 117 -11.76 1.77 -0.21
C ASP A 117 -12.14 1.03 -1.51
N GLY A 118 -11.99 -0.30 -1.53
CA GLY A 118 -12.26 -1.19 -2.67
C GLY A 118 -13.74 -1.30 -3.09
N GLY A 119 -14.54 -0.26 -2.89
CA GLY A 119 -15.92 -0.14 -3.35
C GLY A 119 -16.29 1.22 -3.96
N ARG A 120 -15.37 2.21 -4.02
CA ARG A 120 -15.72 3.58 -4.43
C ARG A 120 -14.76 4.29 -5.38
N ASN A 121 -13.90 3.55 -6.08
CA ASN A 121 -13.18 4.11 -7.23
C ASN A 121 -13.57 3.39 -8.52
N SER A 122 -14.86 3.37 -8.83
CA SER A 122 -15.29 3.42 -10.22
C SER A 122 -14.81 4.75 -10.78
N ILE A 123 -13.72 4.68 -11.54
CA ILE A 123 -13.18 5.78 -12.34
C ILE A 123 -14.37 6.49 -13.01
N PRO A 124 -14.68 7.76 -12.72
CA PRO A 124 -15.50 8.52 -13.64
C PRO A 124 -14.60 8.76 -14.85
N VAL A 125 -14.79 7.92 -15.87
CA VAL A 125 -14.41 8.27 -17.22
C VAL A 125 -15.18 9.56 -17.51
N LEU A 126 -14.49 10.69 -17.46
CA LEU A 126 -14.99 11.95 -18.02
C LEU A 126 -15.07 11.75 -19.53
N SER A 127 -16.17 11.17 -19.98
CA SER A 127 -16.58 11.22 -21.38
C SER A 127 -16.97 12.66 -21.67
N HIS A 128 -16.03 13.42 -22.24
CA HIS A 128 -16.38 14.64 -22.96
C HIS A 128 -17.12 14.23 -24.23
N THR A 129 -18.40 14.59 -24.29
CA THR A 129 -19.16 14.82 -25.53
C THR A 129 -19.68 16.24 -25.50
#